data_AF-A0A927MYL0-F1
#
_entry.id   AF-A0A927MYL0-F1
#
_cell.length_a   1.000
_cell.length_b   1.000
_cell.length_c   1.000
_cell.angle_alpha   90.00
_cell.angle_beta   90.00
_cell.angle_gamma   90.00
#
_symmetry.space_group_name_H-M   'P 1'
#
loop_
_entity.id
_entity.type
_entity.pdbx_description
1 polymer ?
#
loop_
_entity_poly.entity_id
_entity_poly.type
_entity_poly.pdbx_seq_one_letter_code
_entity_poly.pdbx_strand_id
1 'polypeptide(L)'
;MPAGRRPFPLAHLVPPLLRDVILDFHWDHEQLWKLDLTPTEIPVAELAWHLELPLWTHGGHPFVVSPAEVAADPDRFRAQYARTLAADLSHPLHLLDRRDRLTILDGTHRLLKARLLGYETLRAVKVPMERLDDIAVR
;
A
#
# COMPACT_ATOMS: atom_id res chain seq x y z
N MET A 1 -11.95 4.96 19.20
CA MET A 1 -11.33 3.72 18.69
C MET A 1 -12.31 2.58 18.95
N PRO A 2 -12.79 1.84 17.93
CA PRO A 2 -13.51 0.60 18.19
C PRO A 2 -12.60 -0.30 19.06
N ALA A 3 -13.18 -0.84 20.13
CA ALA A 3 -12.42 -1.47 21.21
C ALA A 3 -11.61 -2.68 20.71
N GLY A 4 -10.31 -2.69 20.97
CA GLY A 4 -9.47 -3.89 20.87
C GLY A 4 -8.52 -4.00 19.67
N ARG A 5 -8.42 -3.01 18.78
CA ARG A 5 -7.41 -3.05 17.70
C ARG A 5 -6.00 -2.78 18.27
N ARG A 6 -5.03 -3.60 17.86
CA ARG A 6 -3.62 -3.36 18.16
C ARG A 6 -3.12 -2.14 17.38
N PRO A 7 -2.38 -1.20 17.99
CA PRO A 7 -1.82 -0.05 17.28
C PRO A 7 -0.91 -0.46 16.12
N PHE A 8 -0.82 0.37 15.09
CA PHE A 8 0.13 0.15 14.00
C PHE A 8 1.57 0.08 14.58
N PRO A 9 2.38 -0.95 14.26
CA PRO A 9 3.62 -1.21 14.99
C PRO A 9 4.64 -0.06 14.91
N LEU A 10 4.61 0.71 13.83
CA LEU A 10 5.50 1.84 13.60
C LEU A 10 4.80 3.20 13.78
N ALA A 11 3.65 3.25 14.46
CA ALA A 11 2.85 4.48 14.62
C ALA A 11 3.67 5.69 15.11
N HIS A 12 4.60 5.47 16.03
CA HIS A 12 5.48 6.50 16.58
C HIS A 12 6.52 7.06 15.58
N LEU A 13 6.75 6.39 14.46
CA LEU A 13 7.67 6.80 13.40
C LEU A 13 6.93 7.32 12.15
N VAL A 14 5.60 7.24 12.09
CA VAL A 14 4.82 7.69 10.93
C VAL A 14 4.94 9.22 10.80
N PRO A 15 5.51 9.74 9.71
CA PRO A 15 5.63 11.18 9.50
C PRO A 15 4.23 11.81 9.34
N PRO A 16 4.07 13.11 9.67
CA PRO A 16 2.77 13.79 9.61
C PRO A 16 2.00 13.60 8.30
N LEU A 17 2.71 13.63 7.15
CA LEU A 17 2.08 13.50 5.83
C LEU A 17 1.43 12.12 5.59
N LEU A 18 1.84 11.07 6.32
CA LEU A 18 1.33 9.70 6.16
C LEU A 18 0.25 9.33 7.17
N ARG A 19 -0.06 10.20 8.15
CA ARG A 19 -1.02 9.86 9.21
C ARG A 19 -2.43 9.59 8.70
N ASP A 20 -2.84 10.28 7.64
CA ASP A 20 -4.16 10.08 7.01
C ASP A 20 -4.11 9.03 5.89
N VAL A 21 -2.94 8.48 5.61
CA VAL A 21 -2.72 7.44 4.59
C VAL A 21 -2.61 6.08 5.26
N ILE A 22 -1.73 5.91 6.25
CA ILE A 22 -1.51 4.64 6.94
C ILE A 22 -2.58 4.46 8.02
N LEU A 23 -3.09 3.23 8.18
CA LEU A 23 -4.00 2.92 9.28
C LEU A 23 -3.32 3.11 10.64
N ASP A 24 -4.06 3.62 11.61
CA ASP A 24 -3.60 3.80 12.99
C ASP A 24 -3.52 2.49 13.78
N PHE A 25 -3.99 1.39 13.20
CA PHE A 25 -3.95 0.04 13.76
C PHE A 25 -3.20 -0.94 12.87
N HIS A 26 -2.73 -2.04 13.47
CA HIS A 26 -2.09 -3.14 12.77
C HIS A 26 -3.15 -4.01 12.09
N TRP A 27 -2.99 -4.24 10.78
CA TRP A 27 -3.83 -5.16 10.02
C TRP A 27 -3.08 -6.41 9.59
N ASP A 28 -3.83 -7.48 9.40
CA ASP A 28 -3.37 -8.80 8.99
C ASP A 28 -3.54 -8.95 7.47
N HIS A 29 -2.44 -9.19 6.76
CA HIS A 29 -2.47 -9.36 5.30
C HIS A 29 -3.19 -10.64 4.86
N GLU A 30 -3.11 -11.73 5.62
CA GLU A 30 -3.83 -12.95 5.26
C GLU A 30 -5.34 -12.76 5.39
N GLN A 31 -5.79 -12.08 6.44
CA GLN A 31 -7.21 -11.77 6.60
C GLN A 31 -7.68 -10.81 5.50
N LEU A 32 -6.86 -9.82 5.14
CA LEU A 32 -7.11 -8.92 4.02
C LEU A 32 -7.29 -9.68 2.69
N TRP A 33 -6.43 -10.66 2.41
CA TRP A 33 -6.51 -11.45 1.18
C TRP A 33 -7.67 -12.47 1.16
N LYS A 34 -8.17 -12.86 2.34
CA LYS A 34 -9.32 -13.77 2.49
C LYS A 34 -10.67 -13.06 2.42
N LEU A 35 -10.70 -11.73 2.31
CA LEU A 35 -11.96 -11.00 2.12
C LEU A 35 -12.63 -11.43 0.83
N ASP A 36 -13.88 -11.90 0.94
CA ASP A 36 -14.72 -12.24 -0.21
C ASP A 36 -15.25 -10.96 -0.88
N LEU A 37 -14.38 -10.33 -1.67
CA LEU A 37 -14.62 -9.10 -2.41
C LEU A 37 -14.12 -9.26 -3.84
N THR A 38 -14.92 -8.86 -4.81
CA THR A 38 -14.57 -9.00 -6.23
C THR A 38 -13.55 -7.94 -6.66
N PRO A 39 -12.41 -8.32 -7.27
CA PRO A 39 -11.48 -7.35 -7.84
C PRO A 39 -12.10 -6.63 -9.04
N THR A 40 -11.89 -5.33 -9.13
CA THR A 40 -12.29 -4.47 -10.25
C THR A 40 -11.06 -3.86 -10.90
N GLU A 41 -11.17 -3.40 -12.15
CA GLU A 41 -10.10 -2.62 -12.78
C GLU A 41 -10.13 -1.18 -12.28
N ILE A 42 -8.95 -0.63 -12.01
CA ILE A 42 -8.77 0.76 -11.61
C ILE A 42 -7.64 1.40 -12.42
N PRO A 43 -7.77 2.68 -12.83
CA PRO A 43 -6.68 3.40 -13.47
C PRO A 43 -5.46 3.52 -12.56
N VAL A 44 -4.28 3.22 -13.09
CA VAL A 44 -2.99 3.43 -12.39
C VAL A 44 -2.83 4.90 -11.99
N ALA A 45 -3.32 5.82 -12.83
CA ALA A 45 -3.29 7.26 -12.58
C ALA A 45 -4.03 7.67 -11.30
N GLU A 46 -5.10 6.97 -10.92
CA GLU A 46 -5.86 7.25 -9.69
C GLU A 46 -5.03 6.96 -8.42
N LEU A 47 -4.07 6.04 -8.52
CA LEU A 47 -3.21 5.63 -7.42
C LEU A 47 -1.82 6.26 -7.45
N ALA A 48 -1.45 6.92 -8.55
CA ALA A 48 -0.09 7.41 -8.81
C ALA A 48 0.46 8.32 -7.70
N TRP A 49 -0.39 9.08 -7.02
CA TRP A 49 0.01 9.94 -5.90
C TRP A 49 0.67 9.16 -4.74
N HIS A 50 0.35 7.87 -4.55
CA HIS A 50 1.02 7.03 -3.55
C HIS A 50 2.50 6.79 -3.88
N LEU A 51 2.90 6.90 -5.15
CA LEU A 51 4.28 6.68 -5.58
C LEU A 51 5.21 7.81 -5.11
N GLU A 52 4.67 8.97 -4.78
CA GLU A 52 5.41 10.13 -4.26
C GLU A 52 5.56 10.11 -2.73
N LEU A 53 4.87 9.17 -2.05
CA LEU A 53 4.88 9.09 -0.61
C LEU A 53 6.08 8.28 -0.10
N PRO A 54 6.74 8.68 1.00
CA PRO A 54 7.86 7.94 1.57
C PRO A 54 7.36 6.71 2.33
N LEU A 55 7.04 5.64 1.61
CA LEU A 55 6.40 4.44 2.16
C LEU A 55 7.38 3.37 2.61
N TRP A 56 8.63 3.43 2.13
CA TRP A 56 9.56 2.32 2.24
C TRP A 56 10.73 2.60 3.16
N THR A 57 11.27 1.51 3.69
CA THR A 57 12.47 1.51 4.53
C THR A 57 13.72 1.57 3.65
N HIS A 58 14.70 2.36 4.07
CA HIS A 58 16.06 2.36 3.53
C HIS A 58 17.07 2.56 4.66
N GLY A 59 18.17 1.80 4.67
CA GLY A 59 19.19 1.90 5.71
C GLY A 59 18.69 1.62 7.13
N GLY A 60 17.62 0.84 7.30
CA GLY A 60 16.99 0.58 8.61
C GLY A 60 16.01 1.66 9.07
N HIS A 61 15.85 2.76 8.34
CA HIS A 61 14.91 3.83 8.66
C HIS A 61 13.61 3.64 7.88
N PRO A 62 12.45 3.45 8.53
CA PRO A 62 11.17 3.37 7.85
C PRO A 62 10.70 4.76 7.39
N PHE A 63 9.85 4.79 6.37
CA PHE A 63 9.21 6.00 5.84
C PHE A 63 10.18 7.08 5.35
N VAL A 64 11.24 6.68 4.64
CA VAL A 64 12.28 7.61 4.15
C VAL A 64 12.45 7.62 2.63
N VAL A 65 11.90 6.64 1.92
CA VAL A 65 12.02 6.57 0.46
C VAL A 65 10.66 6.27 -0.18
N SER A 66 10.37 7.01 -1.25
CA SER A 66 9.18 6.84 -2.07
C SER A 66 9.40 5.85 -3.21
N PRO A 67 8.34 5.19 -3.70
CA PRO A 67 8.40 4.38 -4.91
C PRO A 67 8.97 5.14 -6.13
N ALA A 68 8.65 6.42 -6.29
CA ALA A 68 9.17 7.26 -7.37
C ALA A 68 10.69 7.44 -7.26
N GLU A 69 11.23 7.70 -6.06
CA GLU A 69 12.68 7.76 -5.84
C GLU A 69 13.38 6.43 -6.17
N VAL A 70 12.76 5.30 -5.81
CA VAL A 70 13.30 3.97 -6.16
C VAL A 70 13.33 3.73 -7.66
N ALA A 71 12.35 4.25 -8.40
CA ALA A 71 12.36 4.17 -9.87
C ALA A 71 13.40 5.09 -10.50
N ALA A 72 13.63 6.27 -9.91
CA ALA A 72 14.59 7.24 -10.42
C ALA A 72 16.06 6.80 -10.18
N ASP A 73 16.33 6.08 -9.09
CA ASP A 73 17.69 5.62 -8.73
C ASP A 73 17.68 4.13 -8.27
N PRO A 74 17.48 3.18 -9.21
CA PRO A 74 17.39 1.76 -8.88
C PRO A 74 18.70 1.18 -8.31
N ASP A 75 19.85 1.76 -8.65
CA ASP A 75 21.16 1.34 -8.17
C ASP A 75 21.42 1.73 -6.72
N ARG A 76 20.86 2.85 -6.25
CA ARG A 76 20.87 3.21 -4.82
C ARG A 76 19.85 2.41 -4.03
N PHE A 77 18.70 2.12 -4.61
CA PHE A 77 17.58 1.47 -3.93
C PHE A 77 17.36 0.01 -4.36
N ARG A 78 18.45 -0.72 -4.67
CA ARG A 78 18.44 -2.08 -5.24
C ARG A 78 17.47 -3.03 -4.57
N ALA A 79 17.41 -3.06 -3.24
CA ALA A 79 16.55 -3.98 -2.50
C ALA A 79 15.05 -3.72 -2.77
N GLN A 80 14.62 -2.46 -2.76
CA GLN A 80 13.22 -2.12 -3.05
C GLN A 80 12.92 -2.27 -4.54
N TYR A 81 13.86 -1.89 -5.41
CA TYR A 81 13.70 -2.07 -6.85
C TYR A 81 13.57 -3.55 -7.24
N ALA A 82 14.39 -4.43 -6.65
CA ALA A 82 14.29 -5.87 -6.85
C ALA A 82 12.94 -6.43 -6.39
N ARG A 83 12.44 -5.98 -5.23
CA ARG A 83 11.09 -6.35 -4.75
C ARG A 83 9.99 -5.88 -5.69
N THR A 84 10.13 -4.68 -6.25
CA THR A 84 9.23 -4.15 -7.28
C THR A 84 9.21 -5.07 -8.50
N LEU A 85 10.37 -5.41 -9.07
CA LEU A 85 10.44 -6.28 -10.25
C LEU A 85 9.93 -7.70 -9.98
N ALA A 86 10.13 -8.21 -8.77
CA ALA A 86 9.66 -9.53 -8.33
C ALA A 86 8.14 -9.58 -8.03
N ALA A 87 7.48 -8.43 -7.89
CA ALA A 87 6.05 -8.39 -7.57
C ALA A 87 5.21 -9.01 -8.71
N ASP A 88 4.30 -9.91 -8.36
CA ASP A 88 3.39 -10.54 -9.33
C ASP A 88 2.17 -9.66 -9.58
N LEU A 89 1.98 -9.24 -10.84
CA LEU A 89 0.84 -8.42 -11.26
C LEU A 89 -0.46 -9.23 -11.48
N SER A 90 -0.41 -10.56 -11.39
CA SER A 90 -1.60 -11.40 -11.45
C SER A 90 -2.51 -11.21 -10.22
N HIS A 91 -1.91 -10.80 -9.09
CA HIS A 91 -2.61 -10.51 -7.84
C HIS A 91 -3.12 -9.07 -7.77
N PRO A 92 -4.35 -8.85 -7.28
CA PRO A 92 -4.90 -7.50 -7.17
C PRO A 92 -4.19 -6.68 -6.09
N LEU A 93 -4.27 -5.36 -6.19
CA LEU A 93 -4.02 -4.45 -5.08
C LEU A 93 -5.17 -4.54 -4.08
N HIS A 94 -4.92 -4.23 -2.81
CA HIS A 94 -5.98 -4.06 -1.83
C HIS A 94 -6.03 -2.60 -1.41
N LEU A 95 -7.19 -1.97 -1.60
CA LEU A 95 -7.39 -0.55 -1.41
C LEU A 95 -8.50 -0.34 -0.39
N LEU A 96 -8.25 0.44 0.65
CA LEU A 96 -9.32 0.94 1.49
C LEU A 96 -10.08 2.04 0.75
N ASP A 97 -11.38 1.85 0.61
CA ASP A 97 -12.29 2.81 0.00
C ASP A 97 -12.76 3.82 1.05
N ARG A 98 -12.11 4.99 1.09
CA ARG A 98 -12.54 6.12 1.92
C ARG A 98 -13.34 7.08 1.06
N ARG A 99 -14.26 7.82 1.71
CA ARG A 99 -15.15 8.78 1.05
C ARG A 99 -14.47 9.70 0.03
N ASP A 100 -13.24 10.15 0.31
CA ASP A 100 -12.53 11.15 -0.49
C ASP A 100 -11.27 10.61 -1.18
N ARG A 101 -10.87 9.35 -0.93
CA ARG A 101 -9.64 8.78 -1.50
C ARG A 101 -9.57 7.26 -1.34
N LEU A 102 -8.77 6.63 -2.20
CA LEU A 102 -8.34 5.25 -2.03
C LEU A 102 -7.00 5.21 -1.30
N THR A 103 -6.85 4.30 -0.33
CA THR A 103 -5.60 4.08 0.41
C THR A 103 -5.10 2.68 0.11
N ILE A 104 -3.83 2.51 -0.30
CA ILE A 104 -3.24 1.19 -0.50
C ILE A 104 -3.01 0.50 0.85
N LEU A 105 -3.67 -0.65 1.07
CA LEU A 105 -3.43 -1.55 2.19
C LEU A 105 -2.37 -2.61 1.86
N ASP A 106 -2.33 -3.04 0.59
CA ASP A 106 -1.30 -3.94 0.06
C ASP A 106 -1.11 -3.73 -1.45
N GLY A 107 0.14 -3.87 -1.91
CA GLY A 107 0.48 -3.87 -3.34
C GLY A 107 1.20 -2.63 -3.86
N THR A 108 1.83 -1.80 -3.02
CA THR A 108 2.62 -0.64 -3.49
C THR A 108 3.73 -1.03 -4.48
N HIS A 109 4.41 -2.17 -4.27
CA HIS A 109 5.39 -2.70 -5.24
C HIS A 109 4.75 -3.08 -6.58
N ARG A 110 3.52 -3.62 -6.56
CA ARG A 110 2.74 -3.94 -7.79
C ARG A 110 2.34 -2.66 -8.52
N LEU A 111 1.92 -1.63 -7.80
CA LEU A 111 1.63 -0.31 -8.39
C LEU A 111 2.86 0.25 -9.11
N LEU A 112 4.03 0.25 -8.45
CA LEU A 112 5.24 0.77 -9.08
C LEU A 112 5.64 -0.04 -10.32
N LYS A 113 5.61 -1.38 -10.24
CA LYS A 113 5.91 -2.24 -11.39
C LYS A 113 4.97 -1.97 -12.57
N ALA A 114 3.68 -1.84 -12.32
CA ALA A 114 2.70 -1.52 -13.36
C ALA A 114 2.99 -0.18 -14.03
N ARG A 115 3.34 0.84 -13.24
CA ARG A 115 3.73 2.16 -13.75
C ARG A 115 4.99 2.12 -14.62
N LEU A 116 6.00 1.33 -14.20
CA LEU A 116 7.25 1.14 -14.96
C LEU A 116 7.01 0.42 -16.29
N LEU A 117 6.08 -0.53 -16.32
CA LEU A 117 5.73 -1.30 -17.52
C LEU A 117 4.69 -0.60 -18.42
N GLY A 118 4.20 0.58 -18.03
CA GLY A 118 3.25 1.35 -18.84
C GLY A 118 1.81 0.83 -18.81
N TYR A 119 1.41 0.09 -17.78
CA TYR A 119 0.02 -0.32 -17.60
C TYR A 119 -0.86 0.90 -17.32
N GLU A 120 -2.02 0.96 -17.98
CA GLU A 120 -3.02 2.00 -17.74
C GLU A 120 -3.95 1.63 -16.58
N THR A 121 -4.23 0.34 -16.42
CA THR A 121 -5.12 -0.20 -15.38
C THR A 121 -4.47 -1.33 -14.59
N LEU A 122 -5.00 -1.57 -13.38
CA LEU A 122 -4.67 -2.68 -12.52
C LEU A 122 -5.91 -3.29 -11.91
N ARG A 123 -5.83 -4.57 -11.53
CA ARG A 123 -6.86 -5.20 -10.69
C ARG A 123 -6.71 -4.74 -9.25
N ALA A 124 -7.79 -4.34 -8.62
CA ALA A 124 -7.82 -3.94 -7.22
C ALA A 124 -9.10 -4.42 -6.52
N VAL A 125 -8.96 -4.86 -5.28
CA VAL A 125 -10.05 -5.11 -4.35
C VAL A 125 -10.25 -3.85 -3.52
N LYS A 126 -11.46 -3.28 -3.58
CA LYS A 126 -11.86 -2.15 -2.74
C LYS A 126 -12.48 -2.69 -1.45
N VAL A 127 -11.76 -2.50 -0.34
CA VAL A 127 -12.17 -2.84 1.01
C VAL A 127 -12.95 -1.66 1.59
N PRO A 128 -14.25 -1.81 1.86
CA PRO A 128 -15.04 -0.71 2.40
C PRO A 128 -14.75 -0.55 3.90
N MET A 129 -14.96 0.67 4.42
CA MET A 129 -14.58 1.05 5.79
C MET A 129 -15.18 0.15 6.87
N GLU A 130 -16.39 -0.37 6.66
CA GLU A 130 -17.09 -1.26 7.58
C GLU A 130 -16.41 -2.63 7.75
N ARG A 131 -15.51 -3.02 6.83
CA ARG A 131 -14.78 -4.30 6.88
C ARG A 131 -13.42 -4.18 7.56
N LEU A 132 -13.04 -3.00 8.08
CA LEU A 132 -11.73 -2.80 8.72
C LEU A 132 -11.50 -3.68 9.96
N ASP A 133 -12.58 -4.05 10.68
CA ASP A 133 -12.47 -4.94 11.84
C ASP A 133 -12.17 -6.40 11.47
N ASP A 134 -12.45 -6.81 10.23
CA ASP A 134 -12.20 -8.17 9.75
C ASP A 134 -10.71 -8.41 9.48
N ILE A 135 -9.93 -7.34 9.32
CA ILE A 135 -8.49 -7.42 9.06
C ILE A 135 -7.67 -6.93 10.25
N ALA A 136 -8.30 -6.43 11.31
CA ALA A 136 -7.60 -5.85 12.45
C ALA A 136 -6.96 -6.93 13.32
N VAL A 137 -5.67 -6.76 13.63
CA VAL A 137 -5.00 -7.56 14.65
C VAL A 137 -5.49 -7.12 16.04
N ARG A 138 -5.82 -8.08 16.89
CA ARG A 138 -6.24 -7.89 18.28
C ARG A 138 -5.16 -8.47 19.20
#